data_AF-A0A0Q8J192-F1
#
_entry.id   AF-A0A0Q8J192-F1
#
_cell.length_a   1.000
_cell.length_b   1.000
_cell.length_c   1.000
_cell.angle_alpha   90.00
_cell.angle_beta   90.00
_cell.angle_gamma   90.00
#
_symmetry.space_group_name_H-M   'P 1'
#
loop_
_entity.id
_entity.type
_entity.pdbx_description
1 polymer ?
#
loop_
_entity_poly.entity_id
_entity_poly.type
_entity_poly.pdbx_seq_one_letter_code
_entity_poly.pdbx_strand_id
1 'polypeptide(L)'
;MTFAWYWHLKYHGMVLWAVVLISWGVAFFEYWLAIPANRIGSAVYSAAELKTIQEVISLSVFALFAVFYLGEKLTWNHAIGFGFIAVGALFIFKGPLK
;
A
#
# COMPACT_ATOMS: atom_id res chain seq x y z
N MET A 1 -5.44 -1.00 -1.18
CA MET A 1 -5.03 -2.08 -2.11
C MET A 1 -4.52 -3.31 -1.36
N THR A 2 -3.87 -3.15 -0.20
CA THR A 2 -3.37 -4.26 0.63
C THR A 2 -4.37 -5.39 0.81
N PHE A 3 -5.62 -5.08 1.18
CA PHE A 3 -6.59 -6.12 1.49
C PHE A 3 -6.97 -6.90 0.24
N ALA A 4 -7.37 -6.22 -0.84
CA ALA A 4 -7.74 -6.84 -2.12
C ALA A 4 -6.64 -7.77 -2.68
N TRP A 5 -5.37 -7.48 -2.39
CA TRP A 5 -4.24 -8.21 -2.94
C TRP A 5 -3.78 -9.39 -2.07
N TYR A 6 -3.97 -9.32 -0.75
CA TYR A 6 -3.29 -10.26 0.17
C TYR A 6 -4.22 -11.06 1.09
N TRP A 7 -5.51 -10.71 1.20
CA TRP A 7 -6.45 -11.41 2.09
C TRP A 7 -6.51 -12.93 1.84
N HIS A 8 -6.52 -13.34 0.57
CA HIS A 8 -6.66 -14.74 0.19
C HIS A 8 -5.41 -15.58 0.48
N LEU A 9 -4.26 -14.97 0.81
CA LEU A 9 -3.06 -15.69 1.21
C LEU A 9 -3.27 -16.47 2.52
N LYS A 10 -4.28 -16.13 3.31
CA LYS A 10 -4.71 -16.92 4.46
C LYS A 10 -5.50 -18.19 4.07
N TYR A 11 -5.99 -18.27 2.84
CA TYR A 11 -6.98 -19.25 2.38
C TYR A 11 -6.59 -19.88 1.04
N HIS A 12 -5.51 -20.67 1.04
CA HIS A 12 -4.97 -21.31 -0.16
C HIS A 12 -5.90 -22.34 -0.84
N GLY A 13 -6.95 -22.81 -0.16
CA GLY A 13 -7.90 -23.79 -0.70
C GLY A 13 -9.02 -23.21 -1.56
N MET A 14 -9.12 -21.89 -1.69
CA MET A 14 -10.16 -21.28 -2.52
C MET A 14 -9.81 -21.37 -4.01
N VAL A 15 -10.83 -21.61 -4.83
CA VAL A 15 -10.69 -21.60 -6.29
C VAL A 15 -10.32 -20.20 -6.79
N LEU A 16 -9.34 -20.13 -7.71
CA LEU A 16 -8.71 -18.88 -8.12
C LEU A 16 -9.71 -17.85 -8.67
N TRP A 17 -10.70 -18.28 -9.46
CA TRP A 17 -11.69 -17.35 -10.02
C TRP A 17 -12.53 -16.66 -8.93
N ALA A 18 -12.86 -17.37 -7.84
CA ALA A 18 -13.60 -16.79 -6.73
C ALA A 18 -12.75 -15.78 -5.97
N VAL A 19 -11.46 -16.09 -5.75
CA VAL A 19 -10.49 -15.16 -5.17
C VAL A 19 -10.44 -13.86 -5.96
N VAL A 20 -10.29 -13.95 -7.29
CA VAL A 20 -10.21 -12.78 -8.17
C VAL A 20 -11.49 -11.94 -8.10
N LEU A 21 -12.67 -12.54 -8.16
CA LEU A 21 -13.93 -11.80 -8.11
C LEU A 21 -14.16 -11.09 -6.77
N ILE A 22 -13.83 -11.75 -5.66
CA ILE A 22 -13.91 -11.13 -4.32
C ILE A 22 -12.91 -9.98 -4.22
N SER A 23 -11.67 -10.18 -4.68
CA SER A 23 -10.64 -9.14 -4.72
C SER A 23 -11.05 -7.94 -5.56
N TRP A 24 -11.72 -8.14 -6.70
CA TRP A 24 -12.30 -7.04 -7.48
C TRP A 24 -13.40 -6.29 -6.73
N GLY A 25 -14.28 -7.02 -6.02
CA GLY A 25 -15.29 -6.41 -5.15
C GLY A 25 -14.68 -5.52 -4.07
N VAL A 26 -13.59 -5.95 -3.44
CA VAL A 26 -12.86 -5.14 -2.44
C VAL A 26 -12.17 -3.94 -3.11
N ALA A 27 -11.46 -4.15 -4.21
CA ALA A 27 -10.75 -3.11 -4.94
C ALA A 27 -11.67 -1.98 -5.43
N PHE A 28 -12.92 -2.31 -5.80
CA PHE A 28 -13.94 -1.34 -6.14
C PHE A 28 -14.10 -0.29 -5.05
N PHE A 29 -14.32 -0.69 -3.79
CA PHE A 29 -14.47 0.24 -2.67
C PHE A 29 -13.17 1.00 -2.36
N GLU A 30 -12.02 0.33 -2.46
CA GLU A 30 -10.74 1.00 -2.25
C GLU A 30 -10.50 2.11 -3.29
N TYR A 31 -10.98 1.95 -4.54
CA TYR A 31 -10.92 3.00 -5.55
C TYR A 31 -11.84 4.19 -5.25
N TRP A 32 -13.01 3.96 -4.66
CA TRP A 32 -13.89 5.04 -4.21
C TRP A 32 -13.25 5.94 -3.17
N LEU A 33 -12.27 5.44 -2.41
CA LEU A 33 -11.49 6.25 -1.47
C LEU A 33 -10.25 6.87 -2.14
N ALA A 34 -9.51 6.07 -2.91
CA ALA A 34 -8.24 6.49 -3.50
C ALA A 34 -8.41 7.57 -4.57
N ILE A 35 -9.41 7.47 -5.44
CA ILE A 35 -9.59 8.40 -6.56
C ILE A 35 -9.93 9.81 -6.06
N PRO A 36 -10.94 10.02 -5.18
CA PRO A 36 -11.22 11.35 -4.63
C PRO A 36 -10.06 11.91 -3.81
N ALA A 37 -9.39 11.08 -3.00
CA ALA A 37 -8.24 11.51 -2.20
C ALA A 37 -7.10 12.05 -3.08
N ASN A 38 -6.76 11.35 -4.17
CA ASN A 38 -5.75 11.82 -5.12
C ASN A 38 -6.18 13.09 -5.85
N ARG A 39 -7.47 13.23 -6.17
CA ARG A 39 -7.97 14.43 -6.83
C ARG A 39 -7.91 15.66 -5.92
N ILE A 40 -8.28 15.51 -4.65
CA ILE A 40 -8.15 16.56 -3.64
C ILE A 40 -6.67 16.87 -3.41
N GLY A 41 -5.83 15.85 -3.24
CA GLY A 41 -4.39 16.01 -3.02
C GLY A 41 -3.65 16.67 -4.18
N SER A 42 -4.09 16.46 -5.43
CA SER A 42 -3.47 17.07 -6.62
C SER A 42 -3.60 18.58 -6.70
N ALA A 43 -4.43 19.20 -5.84
CA ALA A 43 -4.46 20.65 -5.69
C ALA A 43 -3.23 21.21 -4.96
N VAL A 44 -2.50 20.38 -4.21
CA VAL A 44 -1.39 20.79 -3.35
C VAL A 44 -0.08 20.07 -3.71
N TYR A 45 -0.17 18.79 -4.07
CA TYR A 45 0.98 17.93 -4.32
C TYR A 45 1.12 17.56 -5.79
N SER A 46 2.36 17.38 -6.24
CA SER A 46 2.65 16.79 -7.54
C SER A 46 2.25 15.31 -7.60
N ALA A 47 2.12 14.77 -8.81
CA ALA A 47 1.81 13.35 -9.01
C ALA A 47 2.85 12.42 -8.35
N ALA A 48 4.13 12.82 -8.34
CA ALA A 48 5.21 12.06 -7.72
C ALA A 48 5.05 12.03 -6.19
N GLU A 49 4.73 13.16 -5.56
CA GLU A 49 4.50 13.26 -4.13
C GLU A 49 3.26 12.47 -3.70
N LEU A 50 2.15 12.57 -4.46
CA LEU A 50 0.93 11.79 -4.18
C LEU A 50 1.19 10.30 -4.24
N LYS A 51 1.91 9.84 -5.27
CA LYS A 51 2.29 8.43 -5.38
C LYS A 51 3.17 7.99 -4.22
N THR A 52 4.09 8.85 -3.79
CA THR A 52 4.98 8.58 -2.65
C THR A 52 4.20 8.46 -1.35
N ILE A 53 3.27 9.37 -1.07
CA ILE A 53 2.36 9.26 0.09
C ILE A 53 1.61 7.93 0.04
N GLN A 54 1.10 7.55 -1.13
CA GLN A 54 0.37 6.30 -1.29
C GLN A 54 1.24 5.08 -0.98
N GLU A 55 2.51 5.05 -1.42
CA GLU A 55 3.44 3.95 -1.11
C GLU A 55 3.77 3.87 0.38
N VAL A 56 4.01 5.01 1.04
CA VAL A 56 4.24 5.06 2.49
C VAL A 56 3.03 4.52 3.26
N ILE A 57 1.82 4.93 2.88
CA ILE A 57 0.57 4.42 3.47
C ILE A 57 0.43 2.92 3.18
N SER A 58 0.67 2.49 1.94
CA SER A 58 0.56 1.09 1.51
C SER A 58 1.46 0.18 2.33
N LEU A 59 2.74 0.55 2.50
CA LEU A 59 3.71 -0.22 3.27
C LEU A 59 3.36 -0.25 4.76
N SER A 60 2.93 0.88 5.31
CA SER A 60 2.52 0.96 6.72
C SER A 60 1.31 0.06 7.00
N VAL A 61 0.28 0.13 6.15
CA VAL A 61 -0.90 -0.72 6.24
C VAL A 61 -0.55 -2.19 5.97
N PHE A 62 0.33 -2.47 5.02
CA PHE A 62 0.82 -3.82 4.75
C PHE A 62 1.57 -4.41 5.94
N ALA A 63 2.45 -3.66 6.60
CA ALA A 63 3.16 -4.11 7.78
C ALA A 63 2.20 -4.52 8.90
N LEU A 64 1.18 -3.70 9.17
CA LEU A 64 0.12 -4.03 10.14
C LEU A 64 -0.68 -5.26 9.68
N PHE A 65 -1.05 -5.31 8.40
CA PHE A 65 -1.79 -6.44 7.82
C PHE A 65 -1.01 -7.76 7.94
N ALA A 66 0.28 -7.77 7.61
CA ALA A 66 1.13 -8.95 7.71
C ALA A 66 1.17 -9.50 9.14
N VAL A 67 1.33 -8.62 10.14
CA VAL A 67 1.37 -9.02 11.55
C VAL A 67 0.01 -9.51 12.05
N PHE A 68 -1.05 -8.73 11.84
CA PHE A 68 -2.35 -9.00 12.47
C PHE A 68 -3.21 -9.99 11.68
N TYR A 69 -3.12 -9.99 10.35
CA TYR A 69 -3.97 -10.83 9.50
C TYR A 69 -3.28 -12.12 9.08
N LEU A 70 -2.05 -12.04 8.56
CA LEU A 70 -1.27 -13.19 8.10
C LEU A 70 -0.52 -13.88 9.26
N GLY A 71 -0.29 -13.19 10.38
CA GLY A 71 0.47 -13.73 11.51
C GLY A 71 1.98 -13.78 11.26
N GLU A 72 2.47 -13.04 10.27
CA GLU A 72 3.89 -12.97 9.94
C GLU A 72 4.65 -12.11 10.95
N LYS A 73 5.88 -12.53 11.27
CA LYS A 73 6.77 -11.74 12.13
C LYS A 73 7.59 -10.80 11.27
N LEU A 74 7.41 -9.49 11.46
CA LEU A 74 8.27 -8.49 10.84
C LEU A 74 9.70 -8.62 11.41
N THR A 75 10.62 -8.99 10.53
CA THR A 75 12.06 -9.10 10.86
C THR A 75 12.77 -7.75 10.73
N TRP A 76 13.97 -7.65 11.29
CA TRP A 76 14.85 -6.48 11.13
C TRP A 76 15.15 -6.12 9.68
N ASN A 77 15.23 -7.12 8.79
CA ASN A 77 15.45 -6.87 7.37
C ASN A 77 14.27 -6.10 6.74
N HIS A 78 13.03 -6.40 7.15
CA HIS A 78 11.85 -5.67 6.69
C HIS A 78 11.89 -4.22 7.21
N ALA A 79 12.24 -4.02 8.48
CA ALA A 79 12.35 -2.68 9.06
C ALA A 79 13.42 -1.83 8.35
N ILE A 80 14.59 -2.41 8.07
CA ILE A 80 15.66 -1.74 7.32
C ILE A 80 15.20 -1.42 5.89
N GLY A 81 14.57 -2.38 5.21
CA GLY A 81 14.02 -2.19 3.86
C GLY A 81 12.99 -1.06 3.80
N PHE A 82 12.01 -1.07 4.71
CA PHE A 82 11.01 0.00 4.82
C PHE A 82 11.66 1.34 5.19
N GLY A 83 12.70 1.34 6.02
CA GLY A 83 13.50 2.53 6.33
C GLY A 83 14.13 3.14 5.08
N PHE A 84 14.73 2.34 4.20
CA PHE A 84 15.27 2.85 2.94
C PHE A 84 14.21 3.42 2.01
N ILE A 85 13.02 2.82 1.96
CA ILE A 85 11.89 3.36 1.18
C ILE A 85 11.45 4.72 1.76
N ALA A 86 11.37 4.84 3.08
CA ALA A 86 11.06 6.11 3.74
C ALA A 86 12.12 7.19 3.44
N VAL A 87 13.41 6.83 3.41
CA VAL A 87 14.47 7.74 2.97
C VAL A 87 14.26 8.19 1.51
N GLY A 88 13.91 7.27 0.62
CA GLY A 88 13.55 7.60 -0.77
C GLY A 88 12.41 8.60 -0.85
N ALA A 89 11.38 8.43 -0.02
CA ALA A 89 10.27 9.39 0.07
C ALA A 89 10.75 10.80 0.45
N LEU A 90 11.67 10.94 1.41
CA LEU A 90 12.22 12.24 1.80
C LEU A 90 12.85 12.99 0.63
N PHE A 91 13.56 12.29 -0.28
CA PHE A 91 14.16 12.91 -1.46
C PHE A 91 13.11 13.41 -2.46
N ILE A 92 11.99 12.69 -2.60
CA ILE A 92 10.90 13.08 -3.51
C ILE A 92 10.24 14.37 -3.01
N PHE A 93 10.05 14.51 -1.70
CA PHE A 93 9.48 15.72 -1.09
C PHE A 93 10.47 16.90 -0.98
N LYS A 94 11.78 16.66 -1.02
CA LYS A 94 12.82 17.69 -0.85
C LYS A 94 13.43 18.24 -2.15
N GLY A 95 13.00 17.80 -3.33
CA GLY A 95 13.76 18.02 -4.57
C GLY A 95 14.07 19.48 -4.96
N PRO A 96 14.95 19.72 -5.96
CA PRO A 96 16.14 18.93 -6.33
C PRO A 96 17.29 19.21 -5.35
N LEU A 97 18.15 18.21 -5.13
CA LEU A 97 19.37 18.39 -4.35
C LEU A 97 20.25 19.42 -5.07
N LYS A 98 20.64 20.47 -4.35
CA LYS A 98 21.60 21.47 -4.84
C LYS A 98 23.03 20.92 -4.81
#